data_AF-A0A974C6D5-F1
#
_entry.id   AF-A0A974C6D5-F1
#
_cell.length_a   1.000
_cell.length_b   1.000
_cell.length_c   1.000
_cell.angle_alpha   90.00
_cell.angle_beta   90.00
_cell.angle_gamma   90.00
#
_symmetry.space_group_name_H-M   'P 1'
#
loop_
_entity.id
_entity.type
_entity.pdbx_description
1 polymer ?
#
loop_
_entity_poly.entity_id
_entity_poly.type
_entity_poly.pdbx_seq_one_letter_code
_entity_poly.pdbx_strand_id
1 'polypeptide(L)'
;MSPAQYRKELISTLITVAKSLIPLFWKSKVIPTLKDWALKVNEIYQFEQYKTEASNLQQQKNLTQKWFYWHQFTESPEYLTLIT
;
A
#
# COMPACT_ATOMS: atom_id res chain seq x y z
N MET A 1 19.95 -9.47 5.07
CA MET A 1 18.75 -9.89 5.83
C MET A 1 18.91 -11.35 6.23
N SER A 2 18.56 -11.73 7.46
CA SER A 2 18.52 -13.15 7.83
C SER A 2 17.29 -13.84 7.23
N PRO A 3 17.31 -15.18 7.01
CA PRO A 3 16.14 -15.92 6.53
C PRO A 3 14.91 -15.75 7.43
N ALA A 4 15.12 -15.61 8.75
CA ALA A 4 14.04 -15.38 9.71
C ALA A 4 13.41 -13.98 9.57
N GLN A 5 14.23 -12.94 9.37
CA GLN A 5 13.75 -11.58 9.09
C GLN A 5 12.99 -11.52 7.77
N TYR A 6 13.52 -12.15 6.72
CA TYR A 6 12.84 -12.22 5.42
C TYR A 6 11.45 -12.85 5.53
N ARG A 7 11.33 -13.99 6.24
CA ARG A 7 10.03 -14.64 6.49
C ARG A 7 9.06 -13.74 7.25
N LYS A 8 9.55 -13.02 8.26
CA LYS A 8 8.72 -12.09 9.05
C LYS A 8 8.16 -10.96 8.19
N GLU A 9 9.00 -10.33 7.35
CA GLU A 9 8.56 -9.26 6.45
C GLU A 9 7.60 -9.76 5.37
N LEU A 10 7.83 -10.97 4.85
CA LEU A 10 6.94 -11.59 3.88
C LEU A 10 5.56 -11.89 4.49
N ILE A 11 5.49 -12.43 5.70
CA ILE A 11 4.22 -12.65 6.42
C ILE A 11 3.50 -11.31 6.66
N SER A 12 4.22 -10.28 7.10
CA SER A 12 3.69 -8.93 7.31
C SER A 12 3.08 -8.34 6.03
N THR A 13 3.78 -8.50 4.92
CA THR A 13 3.33 -8.07 3.58
C THR A 13 2.04 -8.80 3.19
N LEU A 14 2.00 -10.13 3.31
CA LEU A 14 0.82 -10.94 2.96
C LEU A 14 -0.40 -10.60 3.82
N ILE A 15 -0.21 -10.32 5.12
CA ILE A 15 -1.30 -9.87 6.00
C ILE A 15 -1.86 -8.53 5.53
N THR A 16 -1.00 -7.59 5.12
CA THR A 16 -1.41 -6.28 4.61
C THR A 16 -2.17 -6.41 3.29
N VAL A 17 -1.73 -7.29 2.40
CA VAL A 17 -2.45 -7.62 1.16
C VAL A 17 -3.84 -8.15 1.47
N ALA A 18 -3.95 -9.12 2.38
CA ALA A 18 -5.23 -9.71 2.77
C ALA A 18 -6.18 -8.66 3.38
N LYS A 19 -5.66 -7.80 4.27
CA LYS A 19 -6.43 -6.67 4.85
C LYS A 19 -6.90 -5.66 3.82
N SER A 20 -6.24 -5.58 2.66
CA SER A 20 -6.63 -4.68 1.57
C SER A 20 -7.67 -5.34 0.66
N LEU A 21 -7.38 -6.54 0.16
CA LEU A 21 -8.22 -7.22 -0.83
C LEU A 21 -9.50 -7.78 -0.23
N ILE A 22 -9.44 -8.42 0.95
CA ILE A 22 -10.64 -9.07 1.51
C ILE A 22 -11.78 -8.08 1.69
N PRO A 23 -11.60 -6.89 2.32
CA PRO A 23 -12.70 -5.93 2.46
C PRO A 23 -13.21 -5.37 1.13
N LEU A 24 -12.32 -5.15 0.15
CA LEU A 24 -12.68 -4.66 -1.19
C LEU A 24 -13.62 -5.63 -1.91
N PHE A 25 -13.38 -6.93 -1.77
CA PHE A 25 -14.15 -7.97 -2.46
C PHE A 25 -15.22 -8.62 -1.57
N TRP A 26 -15.27 -8.34 -0.26
CA TRP A 26 -16.19 -8.99 0.69
C TRP A 26 -17.67 -8.83 0.33
N LYS A 27 -18.06 -7.65 -0.18
CA LYS A 27 -19.43 -7.36 -0.60
C LYS A 27 -19.66 -7.61 -2.10
N SER A 28 -18.60 -7.97 -2.83
CA SER A 28 -18.66 -8.28 -4.26
C SER A 28 -19.01 -9.75 -4.48
N LYS A 29 -19.63 -10.06 -5.62
CA LYS A 29 -19.79 -11.46 -6.08
C LYS A 29 -18.51 -11.98 -6.76
N VAL A 30 -17.51 -11.13 -6.93
CA VAL A 30 -16.25 -11.44 -7.61
C VAL A 30 -15.19 -11.80 -6.57
N ILE A 31 -14.57 -12.97 -6.73
CA ILE A 31 -13.45 -13.41 -5.90
C ILE A 31 -12.15 -12.91 -6.53
N PRO A 32 -11.22 -12.30 -5.77
CA PRO A 32 -9.93 -11.88 -6.31
C PRO A 32 -9.14 -13.08 -6.83
N THR A 33 -8.64 -12.96 -8.04
CA THR A 33 -7.84 -13.99 -8.72
C THR A 33 -6.41 -14.02 -8.18
N LEU A 34 -5.67 -15.10 -8.43
CA LEU A 34 -4.24 -15.18 -8.13
C LEU A 34 -3.45 -14.00 -8.71
N LYS A 35 -3.86 -13.48 -9.88
CA LYS A 35 -3.24 -12.31 -10.51
C LYS A 35 -3.45 -11.06 -9.65
N ASP A 36 -4.65 -10.85 -9.11
CA ASP A 36 -4.97 -9.70 -8.25
C ASP A 36 -4.14 -9.74 -6.96
N TRP A 37 -4.00 -10.93 -6.37
CA TRP A 37 -3.12 -11.15 -5.22
C TRP A 37 -1.66 -10.84 -5.56
N ALA A 38 -1.14 -11.37 -6.66
CA ALA A 38 0.26 -11.14 -7.07
C ALA A 38 0.56 -9.66 -7.35
N LEU A 39 -0.37 -8.97 -8.04
CA LEU A 39 -0.26 -7.54 -8.28
C LEU A 39 -0.23 -6.76 -6.97
N LYS A 40 -1.12 -7.10 -6.03
CA LYS A 40 -1.20 -6.39 -4.75
C LYS A 40 0.00 -6.66 -3.85
N VAL A 41 0.55 -7.88 -3.87
CA VAL A 41 1.80 -8.23 -3.19
C VAL A 41 2.95 -7.38 -3.74
N ASN A 42 3.09 -7.32 -5.08
CA ASN A 42 4.15 -6.53 -5.70
C ASN A 42 4.01 -5.04 -5.36
N GLU A 43 2.79 -4.50 -5.42
CA GLU A 43 2.50 -3.12 -5.01
C GLU A 43 2.96 -2.86 -3.57
N ILE A 44 2.48 -3.65 -2.60
CA ILE A 44 2.83 -3.44 -1.18
C ILE A 44 4.33 -3.62 -0.96
N TYR A 45 4.96 -4.61 -1.60
CA TYR A 45 6.39 -4.85 -1.49
C TYR A 45 7.23 -3.65 -1.98
N GLN A 46 6.82 -2.97 -3.05
CA GLN A 46 7.47 -1.73 -3.49
C GLN A 46 7.31 -0.61 -2.44
N PHE A 47 6.16 -0.56 -1.76
CA PHE A 47 5.91 0.41 -0.69
C PHE A 47 6.62 0.08 0.63
N GLU A 48 6.96 -1.18 0.89
CA GLU A 48 7.75 -1.59 2.06
C GLU A 48 9.12 -0.92 2.10
N GLN A 49 9.73 -0.60 0.96
CA GLN A 49 11.00 0.16 0.91
C GLN A 49 10.87 1.58 1.47
N TYR A 50 9.64 2.12 1.48
CA TYR A 50 9.32 3.43 2.03
C TYR A 50 8.79 3.35 3.46
N LYS A 51 8.66 2.14 4.05
CA LYS A 51 8.42 2.03 5.49
C LYS A 51 9.64 2.59 6.20
N THR A 52 9.48 3.80 6.70
CA THR A 52 10.41 4.36 7.66
C THR A 52 10.31 3.53 8.93
N GLU A 53 11.44 3.17 9.52
CA GLU A 53 11.43 2.63 10.87
C GLU A 53 10.70 3.61 11.79
N ALA A 54 9.80 3.09 12.63
CA ALA A 54 8.97 3.89 13.54
C ALA A 54 9.78 4.75 14.53
N SER A 55 11.12 4.57 14.56
CA SER A 55 12.08 5.36 15.32
C SER A 55 12.23 6.79 14.81
N ASN A 56 11.90 7.11 13.55
CA ASN A 56 11.98 8.47 13.01
C ASN A 56 10.60 9.11 12.81
N LEU A 57 10.00 9.51 13.93
CA LEU A 57 8.70 10.19 14.02
C LEU A 57 8.57 11.42 13.10
N GLN A 58 9.66 12.14 12.85
CA GLN A 58 9.66 13.31 11.99
C GLN A 58 9.52 12.94 10.50
N GLN A 59 10.25 11.91 10.06
CA GLN A 59 10.09 11.39 8.69
C GLN A 59 8.70 10.82 8.46
N GLN A 60 8.13 10.11 9.44
CA GLN A 60 6.76 9.61 9.36
C GLN A 60 5.74 10.75 9.20
N LYS A 61 5.84 11.82 9.99
CA LYS A 61 4.97 13.01 9.84
C LYS A 61 5.08 13.62 8.45
N ASN A 62 6.30 13.78 7.94
CA ASN A 62 6.54 14.36 6.62
C ASN A 62 5.94 13.49 5.49
N LEU A 63 6.06 12.17 5.58
CA LEU A 63 5.49 11.25 4.60
C LEU A 63 3.96 11.23 4.65
N THR A 64 3.36 11.18 5.84
CA THR A 64 1.91 11.28 6.01
C THR A 64 1.37 12.58 5.44
N GLN A 65 2.05 13.70 5.68
CA GLN A 65 1.63 15.00 5.18
C GLN A 65 1.75 15.09 3.65
N LYS A 66 2.84 14.55 3.06
CA LYS A 66 2.97 14.43 1.60
C LYS A 66 1.88 13.55 0.99
N TRP A 67 1.58 12.41 1.62
CA TRP A 67 0.52 11.50 1.17
C TRP A 67 -0.84 12.18 1.19
N PHE A 68 -1.14 12.92 2.26
CA PHE A 68 -2.37 13.69 2.39
C PHE A 68 -2.50 14.75 1.28
N TYR A 69 -1.45 15.54 1.02
CA TYR A 69 -1.48 16.54 -0.06
C TYR A 69 -1.58 15.90 -1.44
N TRP A 70 -0.91 14.77 -1.67
CA TRP A 70 -1.04 14.04 -2.92
C TRP A 70 -2.49 13.58 -3.16
N HIS A 71 -3.14 13.03 -2.13
CA HIS A 71 -4.53 12.59 -2.23
C HIS A 71 -5.48 13.76 -2.56
N GLN A 72 -5.32 14.90 -1.87
CA GLN A 72 -6.10 16.10 -2.16
C GLN A 72 -5.85 16.62 -3.58
N PHE A 73 -4.61 16.54 -4.06
CA PHE A 73 -4.27 16.93 -5.42
C PHE A 73 -4.90 15.99 -6.45
N THR A 74 -4.92 14.68 -6.22
CA THR A 74 -5.55 13.74 -7.17
C THR A 74 -7.07 13.90 -7.27
N GLU A 75 -7.69 14.53 -6.27
CA GLU A 75 -9.11 14.90 -6.29
C GLU A 75 -9.36 16.31 -6.84
N SER A 76 -8.30 17.09 -7.12
CA SER A 76 -8.41 18.45 -7.62
C SER A 76 -8.92 18.49 -9.07
N PRO A 77 -9.73 19.49 -9.45
CA PRO A 77 -10.18 19.68 -10.83
C PRO A 77 -9.00 19.75 -11.81
N GLU A 78 -7.89 20.38 -11.39
CA GLU A 78 -6.69 20.53 -12.20
C GLU A 78 -6.08 19.18 -12.56
N TYR A 79 -5.95 18.27 -11.59
CA TYR A 79 -5.45 16.93 -11.88
C TYR A 79 -6.39 16.14 -12.77
N LEU A 80 -7.71 16.21 -12.52
CA LEU A 80 -8.71 15.54 -13.34
C LEU A 80 -8.62 16.02 -14.81
N THR A 81 -8.44 17.32 -15.05
CA THR A 81 -8.26 17.84 -16.42
C THR A 81 -6.99 17.35 -17.13
N LEU A 82 -5.97 16.90 -16.40
CA LEU A 82 -4.73 16.38 -16.98
C LEU A 82 -4.80 14.90 -17.37
N ILE A 83 -5.75 14.16 -16.79
CA ILE A 83 -5.89 12.70 -16.98
C ILE A 83 -7.12 12.30 -17.80
N THR A 84 -7.92 13.27 -18.25
CA THR A 84 -9.11 13.07 -19.11
C THR A 84 -8.81 13.52 -20.53
#